data_AF-Q9QYH1-F1
#
_entry.id   AF-Q9QYH1-F1
#
_cell.length_a   1.000
_cell.length_b   1.000
_cell.length_c   1.000
_cell.angle_alpha   90.00
_cell.angle_beta   90.00
_cell.angle_gamma   90.00
#
_symmetry.space_group_name_H-M   'P 1'
#
loop_
_entity.id
_entity.type
_entity.pdbx_description
1 polymer ?
#
loop_
_entity_poly.entity_id
_entity_poly.type
_entity_poly.pdbx_seq_one_letter_code
_entity_poly.pdbx_strand_id
1 'polypeptide(L)'
;MRTVCLVKNQQPLGATIKRHEITGDILVARVIHGGLVERNGLLYAGDKLVEVNGVPVEGLDPEQVIHILAMSCGTIMFKVIPVSAPPVSSQTTVYVRAMIDYWPQEDPDIPCMDAGLPFLKGDILQIVDQSDALWWQARKISDIAICAGLIPSNHLLKRKQREFWWSQPYQPHTCLKSTRSKEEFVGDGQQFFIAGFRQQHANMRCTCSCYSAVGAPYEEVVRYQRQPADKHRLIVLVGPSGVGVNELRRQLIGCNPSCFQSAVPHTTRSPKSYEMDGREYHYVSRETFESLMYGHRMLEFGEYKGHLYGTSVNAVLAVLDEGKICVMDLEPQDIQLARTRELKPYVIFIKPPSMSSMRHSRRNAKIITDYFVDMKFKDEDLQEMEELAQKMESQFGQFFDHVIVNDNLQDARAQLLSAIQKAEEELQWVPEAWVSPGAES
;
A
#
# COMPACT_ATOMS: atom_id res chain seq x y z
N MET A 1 29.57 -19.78 -33.61
CA MET A 1 29.66 -18.33 -33.31
C MET A 1 28.65 -17.62 -34.19
N ARG A 2 27.95 -16.61 -33.68
CA ARG A 2 26.90 -15.84 -34.36
C ARG A 2 27.28 -14.36 -34.30
N THR A 3 27.10 -13.64 -35.40
CA THR A 3 27.19 -12.17 -35.41
C THR A 3 25.80 -11.59 -35.21
N VAL A 4 25.67 -10.67 -34.27
CA VAL A 4 24.41 -10.00 -33.92
C VAL A 4 24.60 -8.50 -34.06
N CYS A 5 23.71 -7.85 -34.81
CA CYS A 5 23.73 -6.40 -34.99
C CYS A 5 22.52 -5.79 -34.27
N LEU A 6 22.76 -4.83 -33.38
CA LEU A 6 21.72 -4.10 -32.67
C LEU A 6 21.88 -2.61 -32.94
N VAL A 7 20.79 -1.93 -33.31
CA VAL A 7 20.82 -0.47 -33.53
C VAL A 7 20.65 0.24 -32.20
N LYS A 8 21.75 0.70 -31.62
CA LYS A 8 21.75 1.44 -30.36
C LYS A 8 21.21 2.86 -30.62
N ASN A 9 20.14 3.20 -29.91
CA ASN A 9 19.69 4.58 -29.76
C ASN A 9 20.28 5.19 -28.47
N GLN A 10 19.76 6.32 -28.01
CA GLN A 10 20.19 6.95 -26.76
C GLN A 10 19.75 6.17 -25.49
N GLN A 11 19.09 5.01 -25.64
CA GLN A 11 18.61 4.18 -24.53
C GLN A 11 19.55 2.99 -24.31
N PRO A 12 19.61 2.44 -23.08
CA PRO A 12 20.32 1.20 -22.83
C PRO A 12 19.77 0.05 -23.68
N LEU A 13 20.63 -0.89 -24.04
CA LEU A 13 20.26 -2.04 -24.88
C LEU A 13 19.23 -2.96 -24.20
N GLY A 14 19.13 -2.91 -22.87
CA GLY A 14 18.21 -3.77 -22.10
C GLY A 14 18.76 -5.17 -21.89
N ALA A 15 20.04 -5.29 -21.55
CA ALA A 15 20.64 -6.52 -21.06
C ALA A 15 21.75 -6.19 -20.05
N THR A 16 22.00 -7.09 -19.12
CA THR A 16 23.11 -7.02 -18.18
C THR A 16 24.16 -8.07 -18.54
N ILE A 17 25.42 -7.81 -18.20
CA ILE A 17 26.55 -8.72 -18.44
C ILE A 17 27.22 -9.07 -17.13
N LYS A 18 27.84 -10.25 -17.06
CA LYS A 18 28.65 -10.69 -15.93
C LYS A 18 29.92 -11.37 -16.41
N ARG A 19 30.96 -11.32 -15.60
CA ARG A 19 32.19 -12.10 -15.81
C ARG A 19 32.00 -13.48 -15.18
N HIS A 20 32.26 -14.54 -15.94
CA HIS A 20 32.23 -15.91 -15.42
C HIS A 20 33.44 -16.13 -14.50
N GLU A 21 33.19 -16.59 -13.28
CA GLU A 21 34.21 -16.68 -12.21
C GLU A 21 35.42 -17.54 -12.59
N ILE A 22 35.18 -18.69 -13.25
CA ILE A 22 36.25 -19.64 -13.60
C ILE A 22 36.94 -19.29 -14.91
N THR A 23 36.20 -19.12 -16.01
CA THR A 23 36.78 -18.90 -17.34
C THR A 23 37.18 -17.45 -17.60
N GLY A 24 36.66 -16.50 -16.81
CA GLY A 24 36.85 -15.07 -17.05
C GLY A 24 36.03 -14.51 -18.21
N ASP A 25 35.17 -15.33 -18.84
CA ASP A 25 34.38 -14.95 -20.01
C ASP A 25 33.29 -13.93 -19.67
N ILE A 26 33.01 -13.02 -20.60
CA ILE A 26 31.87 -12.11 -20.47
C ILE A 26 30.61 -12.79 -21.01
N LEU A 27 29.61 -12.94 -20.14
CA LEU A 27 28.33 -13.57 -20.45
C LEU A 27 27.20 -12.55 -20.33
N VAL A 28 26.17 -12.70 -21.16
CA VAL A 28 24.89 -12.02 -20.94
C VAL A 28 24.25 -12.61 -19.68
N ALA A 29 24.16 -11.83 -18.62
CA ALA A 29 23.62 -12.26 -17.34
C ALA A 29 22.09 -12.30 -17.35
N ARG A 30 21.45 -11.27 -17.92
CA ARG A 30 19.99 -11.14 -18.01
C ARG A 30 19.59 -10.31 -19.22
N VAL A 31 18.47 -10.66 -19.83
CA VAL A 31 17.77 -9.82 -20.81
C VAL A 31 16.61 -9.10 -20.11
N ILE A 32 16.53 -7.78 -20.28
CA ILE A 32 15.54 -6.93 -19.64
C ILE A 32 14.31 -6.79 -20.54
N HIS A 33 13.12 -7.09 -20.00
CA HIS A 33 11.86 -7.07 -20.71
C HIS A 33 11.56 -5.67 -21.27
N GLY A 34 11.17 -5.59 -22.53
CA GLY A 34 10.89 -4.35 -23.26
C GLY A 34 12.13 -3.61 -23.75
N GLY A 35 13.33 -4.11 -23.44
CA GLY A 35 14.59 -3.60 -23.95
C GLY A 35 14.81 -3.91 -25.42
N LEU A 36 15.80 -3.27 -26.03
CA LEU A 36 16.15 -3.49 -27.43
C LEU A 36 16.60 -4.93 -27.69
N VAL A 37 17.34 -5.53 -26.76
CA VAL A 37 17.84 -6.91 -26.87
C VAL A 37 16.69 -7.91 -26.96
N GLU A 38 15.69 -7.80 -26.08
CA GLU A 38 14.50 -8.66 -26.12
C GLU A 38 13.72 -8.48 -27.43
N ARG A 39 13.44 -7.24 -27.82
CA ARG A 39 12.64 -6.93 -29.02
C ARG A 39 13.25 -7.49 -30.32
N ASN A 40 14.58 -7.57 -30.40
CA ASN A 40 15.24 -8.17 -31.55
C ASN A 40 15.30 -9.70 -31.45
N GLY A 41 15.29 -10.28 -30.25
CA GLY A 41 15.35 -11.73 -30.05
C GLY A 41 16.68 -12.37 -30.49
N LEU A 42 17.77 -11.58 -30.53
CA LEU A 42 19.06 -12.01 -31.06
C LEU A 42 20.13 -12.28 -30.00
N LEU A 43 19.92 -11.87 -28.73
CA LEU A 43 20.79 -12.22 -27.61
C LEU A 43 19.94 -12.79 -26.48
N TYR A 44 20.47 -13.81 -25.82
CA TYR A 44 19.81 -14.53 -24.73
C TYR A 44 20.70 -14.54 -23.50
N ALA A 45 20.10 -14.67 -22.32
CA ALA A 45 20.84 -14.92 -21.09
C ALA A 45 21.67 -16.21 -21.26
N GLY A 46 22.95 -16.15 -20.91
CA GLY A 46 23.92 -17.23 -21.11
C GLY A 46 24.77 -17.12 -22.39
N ASP A 47 24.43 -16.25 -23.35
CA ASP A 47 25.27 -16.02 -24.52
C ASP A 47 26.64 -15.47 -24.10
N LYS A 48 27.74 -16.07 -24.61
CA LYS A 48 29.10 -15.60 -24.38
C LYS A 48 29.47 -14.53 -25.40
N LEU A 49 29.82 -13.34 -24.93
CA LEU A 49 30.32 -12.25 -25.75
C LEU A 49 31.81 -12.48 -26.05
N VAL A 50 32.19 -12.41 -27.32
CA VAL A 50 33.58 -12.60 -27.77
C VAL A 50 34.16 -11.32 -28.33
N GLU A 51 33.37 -10.56 -29.11
CA GLU A 51 33.77 -9.26 -29.64
C GLU A 51 32.61 -8.27 -29.60
N VAL A 52 32.93 -6.98 -29.42
CA VAL A 52 32.02 -5.84 -29.57
C VAL A 52 32.66 -4.84 -30.54
N ASN A 53 31.99 -4.56 -31.66
CA ASN A 53 32.49 -3.68 -32.73
C ASN A 53 33.91 -4.04 -33.22
N GLY A 54 34.22 -5.33 -33.26
CA GLY A 54 35.54 -5.84 -33.67
C GLY A 54 36.61 -5.78 -32.57
N VAL A 55 36.29 -5.26 -31.39
CA VAL A 55 37.18 -5.29 -30.22
C VAL A 55 36.92 -6.58 -29.44
N PRO A 56 37.93 -7.45 -29.24
CA PRO A 56 37.81 -8.62 -28.38
C PRO A 56 37.49 -8.23 -26.94
N VAL A 57 36.55 -8.93 -26.31
CA VAL A 57 36.20 -8.70 -24.88
C VAL A 57 36.87 -9.68 -23.92
N GLU A 58 37.69 -10.59 -24.43
CA GLU A 58 38.42 -11.56 -23.62
C GLU A 58 39.39 -10.84 -22.65
N GLY A 59 39.31 -11.19 -21.37
CA GLY A 59 40.13 -10.59 -20.31
C GLY A 59 39.66 -9.22 -19.81
N LEU A 60 38.64 -8.62 -20.44
CA LEU A 60 38.05 -7.37 -19.96
C LEU A 60 37.12 -7.60 -18.77
N ASP A 61 36.97 -6.58 -17.94
CA ASP A 61 35.92 -6.54 -16.91
C ASP A 61 34.61 -5.96 -17.49
N PRO A 62 33.44 -6.29 -16.89
CA PRO A 62 32.15 -5.78 -17.34
C PRO A 62 32.11 -4.25 -17.50
N GLU A 63 32.73 -3.49 -16.60
CA GLU A 63 32.81 -2.03 -16.67
C GLU A 63 33.53 -1.53 -17.93
N GLN A 64 34.60 -2.21 -18.33
CA GLN A 64 35.36 -1.88 -19.52
C GLN A 64 34.53 -2.15 -20.79
N VAL A 65 33.78 -3.25 -20.81
CA VAL A 65 32.85 -3.56 -21.91
C VAL A 65 31.71 -2.53 -21.98
N ILE A 66 31.17 -2.10 -20.82
CA ILE A 66 30.15 -1.05 -20.75
C ILE A 66 30.71 0.27 -21.30
N HIS A 67 31.97 0.62 -20.99
CA HIS A 67 32.61 1.82 -21.53
C HIS A 67 32.72 1.77 -23.07
N ILE A 68 33.14 0.64 -23.64
CA ILE A 68 33.18 0.43 -25.10
C ILE A 68 31.78 0.60 -25.71
N LEU A 69 30.76 0.01 -25.08
CA LEU A 69 29.37 0.13 -25.51
C LEU A 69 28.86 1.57 -25.40
N ALA A 70 29.24 2.31 -24.35
CA ALA A 70 28.84 3.69 -24.13
C ALA A 70 29.40 4.63 -25.22
N MET A 71 30.66 4.42 -25.64
CA MET A 71 31.31 5.17 -26.70
C MET A 71 30.82 4.81 -28.11
N SER A 72 30.15 3.67 -28.27
CA SER A 72 29.64 3.21 -29.56
C SER A 72 28.31 3.89 -29.91
N CYS A 73 28.19 4.37 -31.15
CA CYS A 73 26.97 4.98 -31.70
C CYS A 73 26.45 4.19 -32.91
N GLY A 74 25.13 4.22 -33.13
CA GLY A 74 24.49 3.53 -34.24
C GLY A 74 24.45 2.01 -34.07
N THR A 75 24.83 1.26 -35.10
CA THR A 75 24.78 -0.21 -35.08
C THR A 75 25.96 -0.77 -34.29
N ILE A 76 25.66 -1.46 -33.18
CA ILE A 76 26.63 -2.26 -32.44
C ILE A 76 26.61 -3.68 -32.97
N MET A 77 27.79 -4.20 -33.29
CA MET A 77 28.00 -5.57 -33.76
C MET A 77 28.63 -6.40 -32.64
N PHE A 78 27.94 -7.46 -32.23
CA PHE A 78 28.43 -8.45 -31.29
C PHE A 78 28.82 -9.72 -32.02
N LYS A 79 29.97 -10.31 -31.72
CA LYS A 79 30.20 -11.73 -32.00
C LYS A 79 29.99 -12.53 -30.73
N VAL A 80 29.11 -13.52 -30.80
CA VAL A 80 28.68 -14.30 -29.64
C VAL A 80 28.78 -15.80 -29.87
N ILE A 81 29.01 -16.54 -28.80
CA ILE A 81 28.80 -17.99 -28.75
C ILE A 81 27.44 -18.20 -28.08
N PRO A 82 26.40 -18.62 -28.84
CA PRO A 82 25.05 -18.72 -28.32
C PRO A 82 24.92 -19.86 -27.30
N VAL A 83 24.03 -19.69 -26.34
CA VAL A 83 23.62 -20.76 -25.42
C VAL A 83 22.85 -21.86 -26.18
N SER A 84 23.02 -23.13 -25.79
CA SER A 84 22.44 -24.28 -26.51
C SER A 84 20.92 -24.35 -26.47
N ALA A 85 20.29 -23.81 -25.42
CA ALA A 85 18.84 -23.78 -25.26
C ALA A 85 18.44 -22.40 -24.69
N PRO A 86 17.91 -21.49 -25.53
CA PRO A 86 17.42 -20.21 -25.03
C PRO A 86 16.21 -20.44 -24.11
N PRO A 87 16.11 -19.70 -22.99
CA PRO A 87 14.96 -19.81 -22.10
C PRO A 87 13.70 -19.29 -22.82
N VAL A 88 12.62 -20.09 -22.79
CA VAL A 88 11.30 -19.68 -23.27
C VAL A 88 10.54 -19.06 -22.08
N SER A 89 10.31 -17.75 -22.13
CA SER A 89 9.46 -17.05 -21.16
C SER A 89 7.99 -17.24 -21.52
N SER A 90 7.26 -18.03 -20.74
CA SER A 90 5.80 -18.13 -20.79
C SER A 90 5.23 -17.68 -19.45
N GLN A 91 5.38 -16.41 -19.11
CA GLN A 91 4.92 -15.90 -17.83
C GLN A 91 3.69 -15.03 -17.96
N THR A 92 2.76 -15.25 -17.03
CA THR A 92 1.57 -14.44 -16.85
C THR A 92 1.96 -13.11 -16.20
N THR A 93 1.60 -12.01 -16.84
CA THR A 93 1.73 -10.69 -16.23
C THR A 93 0.84 -10.59 -15.00
N VAL A 94 1.39 -10.12 -13.89
CA VAL A 94 0.66 -9.85 -12.64
C VAL A 94 0.80 -8.38 -12.29
N TYR A 95 -0.23 -7.78 -11.70
CA TYR A 95 -0.17 -6.40 -11.20
C TYR A 95 -0.16 -6.42 -9.67
N VAL A 96 0.75 -5.66 -9.08
CA VAL A 96 0.87 -5.55 -7.63
C VAL A 96 0.92 -4.11 -7.19
N ARG A 97 0.37 -3.82 -6.02
CA ARG A 97 0.58 -2.58 -5.28
C ARG A 97 1.77 -2.76 -4.36
N ALA A 98 2.72 -1.82 -4.40
CA ALA A 98 3.82 -1.78 -3.46
C ALA A 98 3.33 -1.38 -2.06
N MET A 99 3.66 -2.17 -1.05
CA MET A 99 3.27 -1.91 0.34
C MET A 99 4.43 -1.34 1.18
N ILE A 100 5.58 -1.19 0.55
CA ILE A 100 6.82 -0.63 1.10
C ILE A 100 7.48 0.28 0.05
N ASP A 101 8.39 1.14 0.50
CA ASP A 101 9.31 1.86 -0.39
C ASP A 101 10.51 0.98 -0.74
N TYR A 102 11.11 1.20 -1.91
CA TYR A 102 12.33 0.53 -2.33
C TYR A 102 13.22 1.45 -3.16
N TRP A 103 14.48 1.56 -2.72
CA TRP A 103 15.54 2.32 -3.37
C TRP A 103 16.69 1.39 -3.76
N PRO A 104 16.88 1.08 -5.05
CA PRO A 104 17.97 0.25 -5.54
C PRO A 104 19.36 0.69 -5.07
N GLN A 105 19.55 1.99 -4.86
CA GLN A 105 20.82 2.60 -4.43
C GLN A 105 21.18 2.24 -2.99
N GLU A 106 20.18 1.86 -2.18
CA GLU A 106 20.36 1.46 -0.78
C GLU A 106 20.42 -0.06 -0.62
N ASP A 107 20.27 -0.82 -1.71
CA ASP A 107 20.27 -2.28 -1.68
C ASP A 107 21.63 -2.85 -2.16
N PRO A 108 22.52 -3.31 -1.25
CA PRO A 108 23.80 -3.89 -1.64
C PRO A 108 23.68 -5.24 -2.34
N ASP A 109 22.52 -5.90 -2.27
CA ASP A 109 22.31 -7.23 -2.87
C ASP A 109 21.85 -7.16 -4.34
N ILE A 110 21.58 -5.96 -4.87
CA ILE A 110 21.08 -5.81 -6.23
C ILE A 110 22.15 -6.24 -7.26
N PRO A 111 21.84 -7.14 -8.23
CA PRO A 111 22.82 -7.63 -9.19
C PRO A 111 23.39 -6.55 -10.09
N CYS A 112 22.59 -5.52 -10.37
CA CYS A 112 22.95 -4.37 -11.19
C CYS A 112 22.12 -3.18 -10.74
N MET A 113 22.76 -2.25 -10.03
CA MET A 113 22.11 -1.06 -9.47
C MET A 113 21.43 -0.22 -10.56
N ASP A 114 22.08 -0.03 -11.71
CA ASP A 114 21.54 0.73 -12.86
C ASP A 114 20.30 0.10 -13.50
N ALA A 115 20.11 -1.21 -13.29
CA ALA A 115 18.92 -1.92 -13.75
C ALA A 115 17.78 -1.90 -12.71
N GLY A 116 18.01 -1.37 -11.51
CA GLY A 116 17.02 -1.34 -10.44
C GLY A 116 15.86 -0.39 -10.71
N LEU A 117 14.64 -0.82 -10.39
CA LEU A 117 13.45 0.02 -10.48
C LEU A 117 13.11 0.57 -9.08
N PRO A 118 13.32 1.87 -8.80
CA PRO A 118 12.84 2.48 -7.56
C PRO A 118 11.32 2.57 -7.55
N PHE A 119 10.68 2.28 -6.42
CA PHE A 119 9.24 2.44 -6.25
C PHE A 119 8.88 2.93 -4.86
N LEU A 120 7.77 3.66 -4.79
CA LEU A 120 7.19 4.12 -3.54
C LEU A 120 6.01 3.23 -3.15
N LYS A 121 5.75 3.19 -1.86
CA LYS A 121 4.57 2.60 -1.27
C LYS A 121 3.30 3.21 -1.88
N GLY A 122 2.43 2.37 -2.42
CA GLY A 122 1.24 2.74 -3.18
C GLY A 122 1.40 2.62 -4.70
N ASP A 123 2.63 2.58 -5.23
CA ASP A 123 2.86 2.42 -6.68
C ASP A 123 2.25 1.10 -7.20
N ILE A 124 1.63 1.15 -8.38
CA ILE A 124 1.17 -0.05 -9.09
C ILE A 124 2.25 -0.51 -10.06
N LEU A 125 2.76 -1.71 -9.81
CA LEU A 125 3.82 -2.35 -10.58
C LEU A 125 3.23 -3.47 -11.44
N GLN A 126 3.58 -3.47 -12.72
CA GLN A 126 3.35 -4.58 -13.63
C GLN A 126 4.55 -5.52 -13.55
N ILE A 127 4.36 -6.70 -12.95
CA ILE A 127 5.37 -7.75 -12.91
C ILE A 127 5.33 -8.51 -14.24
N VAL A 128 6.43 -8.44 -14.98
CA VAL A 128 6.54 -9.05 -16.31
C VAL A 128 7.38 -10.33 -16.29
N ASP A 129 8.23 -10.50 -15.28
CA ASP A 129 9.08 -11.69 -15.12
C ASP A 129 9.41 -11.97 -13.65
N GLN A 130 9.11 -13.18 -13.22
CA GLN A 130 9.35 -13.76 -11.90
C GLN A 130 10.24 -15.01 -11.98
N SER A 131 10.91 -15.26 -13.12
CA SER A 131 11.76 -16.46 -13.32
C SER A 131 12.92 -16.55 -12.34
N ASP A 132 13.45 -15.40 -11.91
CA ASP A 132 14.46 -15.33 -10.85
C ASP A 132 13.77 -15.24 -9.48
N ALA A 133 14.13 -16.17 -8.60
CA ALA A 133 13.58 -16.30 -7.26
C ALA A 133 13.87 -15.12 -6.32
N LEU A 134 14.88 -14.29 -6.62
CA LEU A 134 15.33 -13.16 -5.81
C LEU A 134 15.04 -11.81 -6.47
N TRP A 135 15.08 -11.73 -7.80
CA TRP A 135 15.00 -10.47 -8.54
C TRP A 135 14.00 -10.53 -9.70
N TRP A 136 12.83 -9.96 -9.51
CA TRP A 136 11.80 -9.89 -10.54
C TRP A 136 12.05 -8.72 -11.48
N GLN A 137 11.50 -8.79 -12.69
CA GLN A 137 11.42 -7.64 -13.59
C GLN A 137 10.01 -7.05 -13.55
N ALA A 138 9.94 -5.75 -13.37
CA ALA A 138 8.70 -5.01 -13.29
C ALA A 138 8.78 -3.66 -14.00
N ARG A 139 7.62 -3.04 -14.22
CA ARG A 139 7.48 -1.65 -14.69
C ARG A 139 6.44 -0.93 -13.85
N LYS A 140 6.60 0.39 -13.70
CA LYS A 140 5.51 1.21 -13.17
C LYS A 140 4.42 1.39 -14.22
N ILE A 141 3.16 1.36 -13.79
CA ILE A 141 2.04 1.59 -14.71
C ILE A 141 2.06 3.00 -15.32
N SER A 142 2.68 3.98 -14.66
CA SER A 142 2.91 5.34 -15.18
C SER A 142 3.85 5.37 -16.38
N ASP A 143 4.77 4.40 -16.47
CA ASP A 143 5.95 4.46 -17.36
C ASP A 143 6.06 3.21 -18.26
N ILE A 144 4.92 2.75 -18.80
CA ILE A 144 4.84 1.52 -19.62
C ILE A 144 5.78 1.55 -20.83
N ALA A 145 6.12 2.74 -21.33
CA ALA A 145 7.00 2.93 -22.48
C ALA A 145 8.47 2.55 -22.20
N ILE A 146 8.88 2.54 -20.92
CA ILE A 146 10.25 2.22 -20.50
C ILE A 146 10.43 0.70 -20.42
N CYS A 147 11.65 0.20 -20.59
CA CYS A 147 11.93 -1.21 -20.31
C CYS A 147 11.70 -1.52 -18.83
N ALA A 148 11.58 -2.80 -18.50
CA ALA A 148 11.49 -3.24 -17.12
C ALA A 148 12.75 -2.87 -16.32
N GLY A 149 12.62 -2.84 -15.01
CA GLY A 149 13.75 -2.81 -14.09
C GLY A 149 13.61 -3.90 -13.05
N LEU A 150 14.69 -4.11 -12.29
CA LEU A 150 14.79 -5.13 -11.26
C LEU A 150 14.14 -4.64 -9.98
N ILE A 151 13.28 -5.48 -9.41
CA ILE A 151 12.75 -5.33 -8.06
C ILE A 151 13.03 -6.60 -7.26
N PRO A 152 13.19 -6.50 -5.93
CA PRO A 152 13.28 -7.66 -5.06
C PRO A 152 12.05 -8.55 -5.19
N SER A 153 12.22 -9.87 -5.12
CA SER A 153 11.10 -10.78 -5.02
C SER A 153 10.40 -10.67 -3.66
N ASN A 154 9.15 -11.14 -3.60
CA ASN A 154 8.43 -11.27 -2.33
C ASN A 154 9.23 -12.11 -1.30
N HIS A 155 9.92 -13.16 -1.77
CA HIS A 155 10.76 -14.00 -0.92
C HIS A 155 11.98 -13.25 -0.36
N LEU A 156 12.67 -12.47 -1.20
CA LEU A 156 13.83 -11.68 -0.80
C LEU A 156 13.47 -10.63 0.26
N LEU A 157 12.38 -9.88 0.03
CA LEU A 157 11.93 -8.86 0.97
C LEU A 157 11.45 -9.45 2.29
N LYS A 158 10.69 -10.56 2.27
CA LYS A 158 10.31 -11.26 3.51
C LYS A 158 11.51 -11.80 4.27
N ARG A 159 12.58 -12.22 3.58
CA ARG A 159 13.84 -12.61 4.22
C ARG A 159 14.50 -11.40 4.90
N LYS A 160 14.70 -10.29 4.17
CA LYS A 160 15.28 -9.05 4.72
C LYS A 160 14.47 -8.49 5.89
N GLN A 161 13.14 -8.51 5.81
CA GLN A 161 12.27 -8.12 6.91
C GLN A 161 12.48 -9.01 8.13
N ARG A 162 12.51 -10.34 7.97
CA ARG A 162 12.79 -11.26 9.09
C ARG A 162 14.16 -11.01 9.71
N GLU A 163 15.20 -10.87 8.90
CA GLU A 163 16.56 -10.58 9.37
C GLU A 163 16.61 -9.25 10.15
N PHE A 164 15.95 -8.21 9.64
CA PHE A 164 15.78 -6.95 10.35
C PHE A 164 15.03 -7.12 11.67
N TRP A 165 13.91 -7.85 11.67
CA TRP A 165 13.13 -8.17 12.88
C TRP A 165 13.97 -8.90 13.94
N TRP A 166 14.83 -9.85 13.54
CA TRP A 166 15.74 -10.55 14.45
C TRP A 166 16.89 -9.69 14.97
N SER A 167 17.23 -8.61 14.26
CA SER A 167 18.31 -7.68 14.65
C SER A 167 17.86 -6.62 15.67
N GLN A 168 16.55 -6.37 15.79
CA GLN A 168 16.00 -5.35 16.67
C GLN A 168 15.85 -5.89 18.10
N PRO A 169 16.21 -5.11 19.15
CA PRO A 169 15.84 -5.44 20.51
C PRO A 169 14.31 -5.57 20.60
N TYR A 170 13.81 -6.63 21.26
CA TYR A 170 12.37 -6.80 21.48
C TYR A 170 11.78 -5.55 22.15
N GLN A 171 10.96 -4.80 21.41
CA GLN A 171 10.16 -3.72 21.96
C GLN A 171 8.75 -4.26 22.20
N PRO A 172 8.33 -4.47 23.46
CA PRO A 172 6.95 -4.84 23.75
C PRO A 172 6.05 -3.69 23.30
N HIS A 173 5.03 -4.00 22.49
CA HIS A 173 4.00 -3.03 22.16
C HIS A 173 3.35 -2.50 23.45
N THR A 174 3.26 -1.18 23.58
CA THR A 174 2.56 -0.51 24.70
C THR A 174 1.09 -0.90 24.80
N CYS A 175 0.52 -1.49 23.74
CA CYS A 175 -0.82 -2.08 23.69
C CYS A 175 -1.03 -3.24 24.68
N LEU A 176 0.06 -3.82 25.21
CA LEU A 176 0.02 -4.89 26.23
C LEU A 176 0.04 -4.36 27.67
N LYS A 177 -0.14 -3.05 27.89
CA LYS A 177 -0.35 -2.53 29.26
C LYS A 177 -1.68 -3.03 29.79
N SER A 178 -1.63 -4.20 30.44
CA SER A 178 -2.66 -4.68 31.33
C SER A 178 -2.97 -3.56 32.32
N THR A 179 -4.21 -3.08 32.28
CA THR A 179 -4.85 -2.36 33.36
C THR A 179 -4.99 -3.31 34.55
N ARG A 180 -3.86 -3.63 35.19
CA ARG A 180 -3.84 -4.10 36.57
C ARG A 180 -3.30 -2.95 37.40
N SER A 181 -4.24 -2.29 38.07
CA SER A 181 -3.98 -1.51 39.27
C SER A 181 -2.95 -2.22 40.13
N LYS A 182 -1.89 -1.49 40.48
CA LYS A 182 -0.86 -1.95 41.42
C LYS A 182 -1.53 -2.30 42.76
N GLU A 183 -1.61 -3.59 43.06
CA GLU A 183 -1.65 -4.06 44.44
C GLU A 183 -0.45 -4.99 44.61
N GLU A 184 0.51 -4.52 45.42
CA GLU A 184 1.71 -5.24 45.83
C GLU A 184 1.32 -6.38 46.77
N PHE A 185 1.75 -7.62 46.47
CA PHE A 185 1.95 -8.63 47.50
C PHE A 185 3.24 -9.40 47.22
N VAL A 186 4.14 -9.32 48.20
CA VAL A 186 5.46 -9.94 48.29
C VAL A 186 5.31 -11.42 48.65
N GLY A 187 6.05 -12.31 47.96
CA GLY A 187 6.07 -13.74 48.25
C GLY A 187 7.13 -14.51 47.45
N ASP A 188 8.33 -14.56 48.03
CA ASP A 188 9.46 -15.48 47.93
C ASP A 188 9.53 -16.59 46.84
N GLY A 189 10.75 -16.81 46.30
CA GLY A 189 11.18 -18.11 45.77
C GLY A 189 11.58 -18.25 44.29
N GLN A 190 12.88 -18.09 44.02
CA GLN A 190 13.69 -18.68 42.94
C GLN A 190 13.40 -18.33 41.45
N GLN A 191 14.31 -17.53 40.89
CA GLN A 191 14.51 -17.31 39.45
C GLN A 191 15.25 -18.50 38.80
N PHE A 192 14.71 -19.01 37.70
CA PHE A 192 15.46 -19.73 36.68
C PHE A 192 15.35 -18.97 35.36
N PHE A 193 16.48 -18.49 34.84
CA PHE A 193 16.60 -18.00 33.47
C PHE A 193 17.21 -19.12 32.63
N ILE A 194 16.39 -19.76 31.79
CA ILE A 194 16.87 -20.60 30.70
C ILE A 194 16.65 -19.82 29.41
N ALA A 195 17.75 -19.38 28.82
CA ALA A 195 17.80 -18.85 27.47
C ALA A 195 17.62 -19.99 26.47
N GLY A 196 16.71 -19.81 25.50
CA GLY A 196 16.48 -20.74 24.40
C GLY A 196 15.20 -21.56 24.56
N PHE A 197 14.32 -21.44 23.55
CA PHE A 197 13.00 -22.08 23.41
C PHE A 197 11.84 -21.44 24.21
N ARG A 198 11.07 -20.58 23.54
CA ARG A 198 9.63 -20.45 23.84
C ARG A 198 8.81 -20.81 22.62
N GLN A 199 8.46 -22.09 22.58
CA GLN A 199 7.22 -22.57 21.97
C GLN A 199 6.02 -21.91 22.66
N GLN A 200 5.08 -21.49 21.81
CA GLN A 200 3.62 -21.65 21.96
C GLN A 200 3.03 -21.59 23.37
N HIS A 201 2.29 -20.52 23.70
CA HIS A 201 1.02 -20.60 24.42
C HIS A 201 0.24 -19.28 24.30
N ALA A 202 -1.04 -19.43 23.95
CA ALA A 202 -2.19 -18.56 24.25
C ALA A 202 -2.36 -17.20 23.54
N ASN A 203 -3.14 -17.20 22.45
CA ASN A 203 -4.33 -16.36 22.16
C ASN A 203 -4.53 -14.98 22.85
N MET A 204 -3.51 -14.12 22.88
CA MET A 204 -3.71 -12.67 22.95
C MET A 204 -3.07 -12.03 21.72
N ARG A 205 -3.82 -12.00 20.61
CA ARG A 205 -3.45 -11.14 19.48
C ARG A 205 -3.75 -9.70 19.89
N CYS A 206 -2.74 -8.83 19.73
CA CYS A 206 -2.89 -7.39 19.81
C CYS A 206 -4.09 -6.98 18.96
N THR A 207 -5.11 -6.37 19.56
CA THR A 207 -6.31 -5.92 18.84
C THR A 207 -6.06 -4.68 17.99
N CYS A 208 -5.01 -3.91 18.29
CA CYS A 208 -4.51 -2.93 17.35
C CYS A 208 -3.74 -3.66 16.23
N SER A 209 -3.71 -3.09 15.02
CA SER A 209 -2.80 -3.45 13.92
C SER A 209 -1.32 -3.16 14.32
N CYS A 210 -0.86 -3.71 15.44
CA CYS A 210 0.46 -3.49 16.03
C CYS A 210 1.54 -4.12 15.16
N TYR A 211 1.20 -5.23 14.50
CA TYR A 211 1.97 -5.81 13.42
C TYR A 211 1.31 -5.36 12.14
N SER A 212 2.00 -4.52 11.38
CA SER A 212 1.61 -4.01 10.07
C SER A 212 1.03 -5.14 9.22
N ALA A 213 -0.30 -5.27 9.21
CA ALA A 213 -1.00 -6.35 8.52
C ALA A 213 -1.18 -5.96 7.05
N VAL A 214 -0.04 -5.75 6.39
CA VAL A 214 0.16 -6.27 5.05
C VAL A 214 1.48 -7.01 5.16
N GLY A 215 1.43 -8.23 5.69
CA GLY A 215 2.62 -9.08 5.89
C GLY A 215 3.34 -9.44 4.57
N ALA A 216 2.84 -8.95 3.44
CA ALA A 216 3.47 -9.04 2.14
C ALA A 216 3.88 -7.63 1.66
N PRO A 217 5.12 -7.47 1.17
CA PRO A 217 5.61 -6.22 0.57
C PRO A 217 4.89 -5.83 -0.72
N TYR A 218 4.19 -6.78 -1.34
CA TYR A 218 3.40 -6.61 -2.54
C TYR A 218 1.99 -7.18 -2.31
N GLU A 219 0.97 -6.42 -2.68
CA GLU A 219 -0.43 -6.85 -2.69
C GLU A 219 -0.88 -7.02 -4.14
N GLU A 220 -1.34 -8.20 -4.52
CA GLU A 220 -1.84 -8.44 -5.88
C GLU A 220 -3.13 -7.66 -6.12
N VAL A 221 -3.20 -6.97 -7.25
CA VAL A 221 -4.31 -6.09 -7.60
C VAL A 221 -4.82 -6.35 -9.01
N VAL A 222 -6.11 -6.10 -9.20
CA VAL A 222 -6.78 -6.19 -10.50
C VAL A 222 -7.57 -4.92 -10.75
N ARG A 223 -7.87 -4.65 -12.02
CA ARG A 223 -8.80 -3.59 -12.38
C ARG A 223 -10.23 -4.07 -12.17
N TYR A 224 -10.96 -3.34 -11.35
CA TYR A 224 -12.37 -3.58 -11.04
C TYR A 224 -13.19 -2.37 -11.45
N GLN A 225 -14.31 -2.63 -12.12
CA GLN A 225 -15.36 -1.67 -12.39
C GLN A 225 -16.65 -2.25 -11.83
N ARG A 226 -17.33 -1.49 -10.99
CA ARG A 226 -18.61 -1.93 -10.40
C ARG A 226 -19.63 -2.13 -11.52
N GLN A 227 -20.32 -3.27 -11.53
CA GLN A 227 -21.45 -3.44 -12.42
C GLN A 227 -22.69 -2.75 -11.83
N PRO A 228 -23.62 -2.22 -12.65
CA PRO A 228 -24.82 -1.56 -12.14
C PRO A 228 -25.66 -2.41 -11.17
N ALA A 229 -25.60 -3.75 -11.29
CA ALA A 229 -26.29 -4.70 -10.42
C ALA A 229 -25.57 -4.98 -9.09
N ASP A 230 -24.29 -4.62 -8.98
CA ASP A 230 -23.51 -4.80 -7.75
C ASP A 230 -23.80 -3.67 -6.76
N LYS A 231 -23.69 -4.01 -5.47
CA LYS A 231 -23.74 -3.02 -4.37
C LYS A 231 -22.67 -1.95 -4.57
N HIS A 232 -22.99 -0.72 -4.16
CA HIS A 232 -22.03 0.37 -4.12
C HIS A 232 -20.81 0.05 -3.25
N ARG A 233 -19.69 0.71 -3.54
CA ARG A 233 -18.50 0.60 -2.70
C ARG A 233 -18.67 1.45 -1.45
N LEU A 234 -18.09 1.01 -0.33
CA LEU A 234 -18.00 1.83 0.87
C LEU A 234 -17.09 3.04 0.61
N ILE A 235 -17.60 4.27 0.78
CA ILE A 235 -16.77 5.48 0.72
C ILE A 235 -16.21 5.76 2.12
N VAL A 236 -14.89 5.68 2.25
CA VAL A 236 -14.17 5.95 3.51
C VAL A 236 -13.46 7.29 3.39
N LEU A 237 -13.74 8.21 4.31
CA LEU A 237 -13.03 9.47 4.43
C LEU A 237 -12.02 9.39 5.56
N VAL A 238 -10.77 9.80 5.28
CA VAL A 238 -9.68 9.80 6.26
C VAL A 238 -9.00 11.16 6.23
N GLY A 239 -8.62 11.71 7.37
CA GLY A 239 -7.89 12.98 7.42
C GLY A 239 -7.63 13.43 8.85
N PRO A 240 -6.69 14.37 9.07
CA PRO A 240 -6.39 14.86 10.40
C PRO A 240 -7.58 15.62 11.00
N SER A 241 -7.65 15.65 12.33
CA SER A 241 -8.70 16.37 13.05
C SER A 241 -8.75 17.84 12.62
N GLY A 242 -9.96 18.39 12.44
CA GLY A 242 -10.16 19.77 12.01
C GLY A 242 -9.97 20.02 10.51
N VAL A 243 -9.55 19.04 9.70
CA VAL A 243 -9.38 19.24 8.25
C VAL A 243 -10.70 19.48 7.52
N GLY A 244 -11.82 18.97 8.05
CA GLY A 244 -13.17 19.14 7.49
C GLY A 244 -13.88 17.85 7.06
N VAL A 245 -13.34 16.66 7.38
CA VAL A 245 -13.93 15.34 7.06
C VAL A 245 -15.42 15.26 7.46
N ASN A 246 -15.74 15.58 8.72
CA ASN A 246 -17.12 15.53 9.23
C ASN A 246 -18.07 16.50 8.53
N GLU A 247 -17.57 17.70 8.20
CA GLU A 247 -18.35 18.70 7.47
C GLU A 247 -18.65 18.23 6.04
N LEU A 248 -17.63 17.72 5.33
CA LEU A 248 -17.79 17.17 3.98
C LEU A 248 -18.79 16.02 3.95
N ARG A 249 -18.68 15.07 4.88
CA ARG A 249 -19.65 13.96 5.02
C ARG A 249 -21.07 14.47 5.21
N ARG A 250 -21.27 15.42 6.14
CA ARG A 250 -22.59 15.98 6.45
C ARG A 250 -23.20 16.71 5.26
N GLN A 251 -22.41 17.52 4.56
CA GLN A 251 -22.88 18.25 3.37
C GLN A 251 -23.19 17.32 2.20
N LEU A 252 -22.38 16.27 2.00
CA LEU A 252 -22.61 15.27 0.96
C LEU A 252 -23.96 14.57 1.15
N ILE A 253 -24.21 14.05 2.36
CA ILE A 253 -25.46 13.38 2.71
C ILE A 253 -26.63 14.35 2.67
N GLY A 254 -26.48 15.55 3.27
CA GLY A 254 -27.54 16.55 3.33
C GLY A 254 -28.00 17.04 1.96
N CYS A 255 -27.11 17.05 0.95
CA CYS A 255 -27.46 17.49 -0.39
C CYS A 255 -28.03 16.42 -1.30
N ASN A 256 -27.81 15.14 -1.01
CA ASN A 256 -28.46 14.04 -1.74
C ASN A 256 -28.73 12.84 -0.82
N PRO A 257 -29.71 12.96 0.10
CA PRO A 257 -30.03 11.91 1.07
C PRO A 257 -30.65 10.66 0.44
N SER A 258 -31.11 10.75 -0.82
CA SER A 258 -31.54 9.57 -1.60
C SER A 258 -30.39 8.70 -2.07
N CYS A 259 -29.18 9.26 -2.22
CA CYS A 259 -28.01 8.56 -2.74
C CYS A 259 -27.01 8.19 -1.65
N PHE A 260 -26.76 9.11 -0.69
CA PHE A 260 -25.73 8.95 0.32
C PHE A 260 -26.34 8.77 1.72
N GLN A 261 -25.75 7.88 2.51
CA GLN A 261 -26.17 7.65 3.90
C GLN A 261 -25.00 7.19 4.77
N SER A 262 -25.00 7.58 6.03
CA SER A 262 -24.08 7.01 7.04
C SER A 262 -24.66 5.72 7.62
N ALA A 263 -23.79 4.78 7.98
CA ALA A 263 -24.19 3.63 8.78
C ALA A 263 -24.68 4.06 10.17
N VAL A 264 -25.70 3.39 10.70
CA VAL A 264 -26.20 3.66 12.06
C VAL A 264 -25.26 2.98 13.07
N PRO A 265 -24.56 3.75 13.93
CA PRO A 265 -23.61 3.19 14.87
C PRO A 265 -24.32 2.49 16.03
N HIS A 266 -23.59 1.63 16.74
CA HIS A 266 -24.04 0.97 17.97
C HIS A 266 -23.62 1.79 19.18
N THR A 267 -24.40 1.74 20.26
CA THR A 267 -24.02 2.31 21.55
C THR A 267 -24.51 1.48 22.73
N THR A 268 -23.75 1.49 23.83
CA THR A 268 -24.18 0.94 25.13
C THR A 268 -24.85 1.98 26.03
N ARG A 269 -24.98 3.22 25.57
CA ARG A 269 -25.76 4.24 26.27
C ARG A 269 -27.25 3.90 26.16
N SER A 270 -28.04 4.14 27.21
CA SER A 270 -29.49 4.06 27.08
C SER A 270 -30.04 5.11 26.10
N PRO A 271 -31.11 4.80 25.34
CA PRO A 271 -31.76 5.77 24.46
C PRO A 271 -32.36 6.93 25.27
N LYS A 272 -32.29 8.14 24.72
CA LYS A 272 -33.05 9.28 25.25
C LYS A 272 -34.51 9.19 24.82
N SER A 273 -35.38 9.92 25.51
CA SER A 273 -36.84 9.89 25.28
C SER A 273 -37.30 10.26 23.86
N TYR A 274 -36.45 10.93 23.08
CA TYR A 274 -36.75 11.39 21.71
C TYR A 274 -35.97 10.62 20.64
N GLU A 275 -35.12 9.66 21.02
CA GLU A 275 -34.32 8.85 20.11
C GLU A 275 -35.05 7.53 19.83
N MET A 276 -34.84 6.98 18.62
CA MET A 276 -35.41 5.70 18.19
C MET A 276 -34.29 4.72 17.86
N ASP A 277 -34.46 3.47 18.29
CA ASP A 277 -33.54 2.40 17.94
C ASP A 277 -33.50 2.19 16.42
N GLY A 278 -32.30 2.07 15.87
CA GLY A 278 -32.05 1.94 14.43
C GLY A 278 -32.13 3.25 13.63
N ARG A 279 -32.40 4.40 14.27
CA ARG A 279 -32.33 5.71 13.62
C ARG A 279 -31.08 6.49 14.01
N GLU A 280 -30.96 6.82 15.30
CA GLU A 280 -29.77 7.54 15.79
C GLU A 280 -28.65 6.57 16.16
N TYR A 281 -28.98 5.48 16.83
CA TYR A 281 -28.06 4.40 17.21
C TYR A 281 -28.80 3.06 17.24
N HIS A 282 -28.05 1.97 17.18
CA HIS A 282 -28.46 0.67 17.69
C HIS A 282 -28.10 0.57 19.17
N TYR A 283 -29.12 0.58 20.03
CA TYR A 283 -28.95 0.54 21.48
C TYR A 283 -28.79 -0.90 21.94
N VAL A 284 -27.55 -1.30 22.27
CA VAL A 284 -27.21 -2.68 22.61
C VAL A 284 -26.64 -2.80 24.02
N SER A 285 -26.72 -4.00 24.60
CA SER A 285 -26.07 -4.25 25.88
C SER A 285 -24.55 -4.21 25.74
N ARG A 286 -23.82 -3.99 26.85
CA ARG A 286 -22.36 -4.03 26.83
C ARG A 286 -21.84 -5.39 26.38
N GLU A 287 -22.47 -6.49 26.79
CA GLU A 287 -22.12 -7.86 26.39
C GLU A 287 -22.28 -8.07 24.88
N THR A 288 -23.33 -7.48 24.28
CA THR A 288 -23.59 -7.56 22.84
C THR A 288 -22.54 -6.77 22.05
N PHE A 289 -22.21 -5.57 22.54
CA PHE A 289 -21.18 -4.73 21.95
C PHE A 289 -19.80 -5.42 21.99
N GLU A 290 -19.42 -5.97 23.15
CA GLU A 290 -18.18 -6.71 23.34
C GLU A 290 -18.15 -7.97 22.44
N SER A 291 -19.26 -8.67 22.27
CA SER A 291 -19.36 -9.80 21.33
C SER A 291 -19.10 -9.38 19.88
N LEU A 292 -19.58 -8.22 19.43
CA LEU A 292 -19.29 -7.69 18.09
C LEU A 292 -17.81 -7.34 17.92
N MET A 293 -17.19 -6.79 18.98
CA MET A 293 -15.76 -6.51 19.01
C MET A 293 -14.92 -7.79 18.90
N TYR A 294 -15.20 -8.80 19.74
CA TYR A 294 -14.49 -10.09 19.70
C TYR A 294 -14.69 -10.85 18.38
N GLY A 295 -15.87 -10.69 17.77
CA GLY A 295 -16.17 -11.24 16.45
C GLY A 295 -15.48 -10.52 15.28
N HIS A 296 -14.69 -9.48 15.53
CA HIS A 296 -14.07 -8.62 14.50
C HIS A 296 -15.11 -8.06 13.51
N ARG A 297 -16.32 -7.77 14.02
CA ARG A 297 -17.43 -7.18 13.25
C ARG A 297 -17.60 -5.69 13.47
N MET A 298 -16.76 -5.08 14.32
CA MET A 298 -16.69 -3.63 14.51
C MET A 298 -15.56 -3.07 13.64
N LEU A 299 -15.89 -2.12 12.75
CA LEU A 299 -14.90 -1.42 11.92
C LEU A 299 -14.14 -0.38 12.73
N GLU A 300 -14.84 0.33 13.59
CA GLU A 300 -14.32 1.33 14.51
C GLU A 300 -15.11 1.26 15.83
N PHE A 301 -14.44 1.53 16.95
CA PHE A 301 -15.10 1.67 18.23
C PHE A 301 -14.30 2.53 19.19
N GLY A 302 -14.99 3.14 20.15
CA GLY A 302 -14.39 3.94 21.21
C GLY A 302 -15.28 4.02 22.43
N GLU A 303 -14.74 4.55 23.52
CA GLU A 303 -15.47 4.80 24.75
C GLU A 303 -15.63 6.31 24.96
N TYR A 304 -16.86 6.73 25.28
CA TYR A 304 -17.15 8.11 25.64
C TYR A 304 -18.11 8.17 26.83
N LYS A 305 -17.71 8.90 27.88
CA LYS A 305 -18.46 9.06 29.14
C LYS A 305 -18.94 7.72 29.73
N GLY A 306 -18.11 6.68 29.68
CA GLY A 306 -18.41 5.36 30.22
C GLY A 306 -19.28 4.46 29.33
N HIS A 307 -19.65 4.93 28.13
CA HIS A 307 -20.42 4.16 27.15
C HIS A 307 -19.58 3.87 25.91
N LEU A 308 -19.79 2.70 25.32
CA LEU A 308 -19.13 2.30 24.09
C LEU A 308 -19.93 2.80 22.88
N TYR A 309 -19.23 3.18 21.83
CA TYR A 309 -19.75 3.62 20.54
C TYR A 309 -18.95 2.97 19.44
N GLY A 310 -19.59 2.53 18.35
CA GLY A 310 -18.85 1.96 17.22
C GLY A 310 -19.71 1.58 16.03
N THR A 311 -19.08 1.48 14.86
CA THR A 311 -19.77 1.16 13.60
C THR A 311 -19.47 -0.28 13.23
N SER A 312 -20.51 -1.11 13.12
CA SER A 312 -20.35 -2.50 12.72
C SER A 312 -20.33 -2.67 11.20
N VAL A 313 -19.70 -3.74 10.72
CA VAL A 313 -19.75 -4.16 9.32
C VAL A 313 -21.20 -4.34 8.85
N ASN A 314 -22.08 -4.90 9.70
CA ASN A 314 -23.49 -5.10 9.35
C ASN A 314 -24.25 -3.79 9.16
N ALA A 315 -23.94 -2.77 9.96
CA ALA A 315 -24.55 -1.45 9.82
C ALA A 315 -24.18 -0.80 8.49
N VAL A 316 -22.94 -1.00 8.03
CA VAL A 316 -22.50 -0.56 6.69
C VAL A 316 -23.22 -1.35 5.60
N LEU A 317 -23.25 -2.69 5.72
CA LEU A 317 -23.91 -3.55 4.74
C LEU A 317 -25.41 -3.24 4.60
N ALA A 318 -26.11 -2.90 5.68
CA ALA A 318 -27.51 -2.50 5.63
C ALA A 318 -27.74 -1.30 4.70
N VAL A 319 -26.86 -0.28 4.74
CA VAL A 319 -26.94 0.88 3.84
C VAL A 319 -26.66 0.49 2.39
N LEU A 320 -25.68 -0.38 2.17
CA LEU A 320 -25.33 -0.86 0.83
C LEU A 320 -26.44 -1.75 0.24
N ASP A 321 -27.14 -2.53 1.08
CA ASP A 321 -28.27 -3.39 0.71
C ASP A 321 -29.51 -2.59 0.33
N GLU A 322 -29.68 -1.38 0.87
CA GLU A 322 -30.70 -0.41 0.45
C GLU A 322 -30.41 0.21 -0.94
N GLY A 323 -29.26 -0.10 -1.56
CA GLY A 323 -28.84 0.47 -2.83
C GLY A 323 -28.32 1.90 -2.72
N LYS A 324 -27.89 2.33 -1.53
CA LYS A 324 -27.28 3.64 -1.29
C LYS A 324 -25.77 3.53 -1.17
N ILE A 325 -25.08 4.64 -1.38
CA ILE A 325 -23.65 4.78 -1.13
C ILE A 325 -23.45 5.06 0.37
N CYS A 326 -22.84 4.11 1.07
CA CYS A 326 -22.47 4.32 2.46
C CYS A 326 -21.23 5.21 2.55
N VAL A 327 -21.31 6.30 3.32
CA VAL A 327 -20.19 7.23 3.55
C VAL A 327 -19.86 7.25 5.04
N MET A 328 -18.62 6.90 5.38
CA MET A 328 -18.14 6.95 6.75
C MET A 328 -16.75 7.56 6.83
N ASP A 329 -16.44 8.19 7.96
CA ASP A 329 -15.10 8.54 8.37
C ASP A 329 -14.48 7.38 9.17
N LEU A 330 -13.18 7.14 8.97
CA LEU A 330 -12.42 6.18 9.75
C LEU A 330 -11.09 6.80 10.18
N GLU A 331 -10.61 6.40 11.34
CA GLU A 331 -9.23 6.63 11.71
C GLU A 331 -8.29 5.77 10.83
N PRO A 332 -7.07 6.23 10.51
CA PRO A 332 -6.18 5.55 9.58
C PRO A 332 -5.86 4.09 9.95
N GLN A 333 -5.75 3.79 11.24
CA GLN A 333 -5.49 2.42 11.74
C GLN A 333 -6.63 1.43 11.43
N ASP A 334 -7.86 1.92 11.26
CA ASP A 334 -9.06 1.10 11.10
C ASP A 334 -9.37 0.79 9.62
N ILE A 335 -8.68 1.45 8.68
CA ILE A 335 -8.81 1.23 7.23
C ILE A 335 -8.64 -0.26 6.89
N GLN A 336 -7.69 -0.94 7.53
CA GLN A 336 -7.42 -2.36 7.24
C GLN A 336 -8.61 -3.27 7.57
N LEU A 337 -9.38 -2.95 8.62
CA LEU A 337 -10.58 -3.72 9.00
C LEU A 337 -11.69 -3.55 7.95
N ALA A 338 -11.78 -2.38 7.33
CA ALA A 338 -12.76 -2.11 6.26
C ALA A 338 -12.39 -2.76 4.91
N ARG A 339 -11.13 -3.15 4.70
CA ARG A 339 -10.59 -3.69 3.43
C ARG A 339 -11.00 -5.14 3.14
N THR A 340 -12.31 -5.38 3.07
CA THR A 340 -12.89 -6.71 2.83
C THR A 340 -13.51 -6.81 1.44
N ARG A 341 -13.69 -8.06 0.98
CA ARG A 341 -14.37 -8.39 -0.28
C ARG A 341 -15.81 -7.86 -0.35
N GLU A 342 -16.49 -7.81 0.79
CA GLU A 342 -17.89 -7.37 0.89
C GLU A 342 -18.04 -5.84 0.89
N LEU A 343 -17.11 -5.11 1.49
CA LEU A 343 -17.17 -3.64 1.58
C LEU A 343 -16.49 -2.92 0.41
N LYS A 344 -15.42 -3.51 -0.16
CA LYS A 344 -14.59 -2.96 -1.25
C LYS A 344 -14.35 -1.44 -1.10
N PRO A 345 -13.80 -0.98 0.04
CA PRO A 345 -13.76 0.44 0.33
C PRO A 345 -13.03 1.23 -0.75
N TYR A 346 -13.47 2.46 -0.99
CA TYR A 346 -12.77 3.48 -1.73
C TYR A 346 -12.36 4.57 -0.75
N VAL A 347 -11.06 4.65 -0.45
CA VAL A 347 -10.51 5.45 0.63
C VAL A 347 -10.03 6.79 0.09
N ILE A 348 -10.66 7.87 0.55
CA ILE A 348 -10.38 9.24 0.14
C ILE A 348 -9.70 9.97 1.30
N PHE A 349 -8.44 10.35 1.10
CA PHE A 349 -7.69 11.13 2.07
C PHE A 349 -7.94 12.63 1.87
N ILE A 350 -8.48 13.27 2.91
CA ILE A 350 -8.72 14.71 2.97
C ILE A 350 -7.48 15.36 3.59
N LYS A 351 -6.67 15.98 2.74
CA LYS A 351 -5.40 16.61 3.10
C LYS A 351 -5.60 18.10 3.39
N PRO A 352 -4.99 18.68 4.44
CA PRO A 352 -4.95 20.12 4.59
C PRO A 352 -4.13 20.76 3.45
N PRO A 353 -4.40 22.01 3.06
CA PRO A 353 -3.51 22.76 2.17
C PRO A 353 -2.22 23.11 2.93
N SER A 354 -1.24 23.72 2.26
CA SER A 354 0.00 24.12 2.93
C SER A 354 -0.27 25.06 4.12
N MET A 355 0.63 25.06 5.10
CA MET A 355 0.56 25.99 6.24
C MET A 355 0.33 27.45 5.84
N SER A 356 1.00 27.90 4.77
CA SER A 356 0.80 29.23 4.21
C SER A 356 -0.64 29.46 3.77
N SER A 357 -1.27 28.53 3.05
CA SER A 357 -2.66 28.64 2.59
C SER A 357 -3.64 28.57 3.76
N MET A 358 -3.45 27.65 4.72
CA MET A 358 -4.31 27.54 5.90
C MET A 358 -4.37 28.82 6.73
N ARG A 359 -3.23 29.50 6.92
CA ARG A 359 -3.19 30.79 7.63
C ARG A 359 -4.06 31.86 6.99
N HIS A 360 -4.27 31.79 5.67
CA HIS A 360 -5.15 32.70 4.94
C HIS A 360 -6.61 32.21 4.96
N SER A 361 -6.85 30.95 4.58
CA SER A 361 -8.21 30.41 4.43
C SER A 361 -8.92 30.18 5.77
N ARG A 362 -8.18 29.88 6.84
CA ARG A 362 -8.73 29.53 8.17
C ARG A 362 -8.60 30.62 9.23
N ARG A 363 -8.10 31.82 8.88
CA ARG A 363 -7.92 32.96 9.82
C ARG A 363 -9.17 33.30 10.65
N ASN A 364 -10.35 33.12 10.05
CA ASN A 364 -11.65 33.35 10.69
C ASN A 364 -12.46 32.07 10.90
N ALA A 365 -11.91 30.91 10.54
CA ALA A 365 -12.58 29.64 10.75
C ALA A 365 -12.56 29.29 12.24
N LYS A 366 -13.67 28.73 12.71
CA LYS A 366 -13.82 28.25 14.07
C LYS A 366 -13.62 26.74 14.08
N ILE A 367 -12.90 26.25 15.08
CA ILE A 367 -12.85 24.84 15.42
C ILE A 367 -14.23 24.48 15.95
N ILE A 368 -14.92 23.61 15.23
CA ILE A 368 -16.18 23.02 15.67
C ILE A 368 -15.83 21.61 16.15
N THR A 369 -15.77 21.43 17.46
CA THR A 369 -15.74 20.11 18.09
C THR A 369 -16.94 20.01 19.02
N ASP A 370 -17.35 18.79 19.39
CA ASP A 370 -18.49 18.58 20.29
C ASP A 370 -18.31 19.23 21.69
N TYR A 371 -17.11 19.71 22.01
CA TYR A 371 -16.74 20.28 23.31
C TYR A 371 -16.43 21.78 23.27
N PHE A 372 -16.02 22.29 22.11
CA PHE A 372 -15.63 23.69 21.93
C PHE A 372 -16.36 24.26 20.73
N VAL A 373 -17.27 25.22 20.98
CA VAL A 373 -18.13 25.79 19.94
C VAL A 373 -17.53 27.08 19.33
N ASP A 374 -16.46 27.65 19.91
CA ASP A 374 -15.97 28.98 19.51
C ASP A 374 -14.46 29.21 19.71
N MET A 375 -13.60 28.25 19.33
CA MET A 375 -12.15 28.51 19.27
C MET A 375 -11.71 28.83 17.84
N LYS A 376 -10.95 29.92 17.66
CA LYS A 376 -10.22 30.15 16.41
C LYS A 376 -9.02 29.23 16.34
N PHE A 377 -8.68 28.75 15.15
CA PHE A 377 -7.42 28.03 14.94
C PHE A 377 -6.23 28.91 15.36
N LYS A 378 -5.37 28.37 16.21
CA LYS A 378 -4.02 28.89 16.48
C LYS A 378 -3.05 28.36 15.43
N ASP A 379 -1.91 29.03 15.28
CA ASP A 379 -0.83 28.54 14.40
C ASP A 379 -0.35 27.14 14.82
N GLU A 380 -0.37 26.83 16.12
CA GLU A 380 -0.06 25.51 16.68
C GLU A 380 -1.04 24.43 16.16
N ASP A 381 -2.34 24.73 16.16
CA ASP A 381 -3.38 23.79 15.67
C ASP A 381 -3.22 23.52 14.15
N LEU A 382 -2.80 24.54 13.39
CA LEU A 382 -2.55 24.38 11.95
C LEU A 382 -1.29 23.55 11.69
N GLN A 383 -0.24 23.77 12.47
CA GLN A 383 1.01 23.02 12.38
C GLN A 383 0.79 21.55 12.74
N GLU A 384 0.07 21.27 13.83
CA GLU A 384 -0.29 19.91 14.23
C GLU A 384 -1.12 19.20 13.14
N MET A 385 -2.05 19.91 12.50
CA MET A 385 -2.84 19.37 11.40
C MET A 385 -1.97 18.97 10.19
N GLU A 386 -0.99 19.79 9.80
CA GLU A 386 -0.06 19.48 8.71
C GLU A 386 0.85 18.29 9.06
N GLU A 387 1.40 18.26 10.29
CA GLU A 387 2.25 17.17 10.78
C GLU A 387 1.49 15.84 10.85
N LEU A 388 0.26 15.85 11.36
CA LEU A 388 -0.61 14.68 11.37
C LEU A 388 -0.92 14.20 9.95
N ALA A 389 -1.18 15.12 9.01
CA ALA A 389 -1.41 14.76 7.61
C ALA A 389 -0.20 14.05 6.98
N GLN A 390 1.01 14.59 7.17
CA GLN A 390 2.25 14.00 6.66
C GLN A 390 2.49 12.62 7.26
N LYS A 391 2.27 12.46 8.57
CA LYS A 391 2.39 11.17 9.26
C LYS A 391 1.38 10.15 8.72
N MET A 392 0.13 10.56 8.52
CA MET A 392 -0.91 9.69 7.94
C MET A 392 -0.55 9.23 6.52
N GLU A 393 -0.09 10.15 5.66
CA GLU A 393 0.30 9.85 4.28
C GLU A 393 1.50 8.88 4.22
N SER A 394 2.52 9.10 5.05
CA SER A 394 3.67 8.18 5.16
C SER A 394 3.28 6.78 5.64
N GLN A 395 2.41 6.69 6.64
CA GLN A 395 2.06 5.41 7.28
C GLN A 395 0.97 4.62 6.53
N PHE A 396 0.01 5.31 5.90
CA PHE A 396 -1.20 4.71 5.34
C PHE A 396 -1.46 5.06 3.87
N GLY A 397 -0.61 5.87 3.23
CA GLY A 397 -0.77 6.36 1.85
C GLY A 397 -1.10 5.29 0.81
N GLN A 398 -0.53 4.09 0.93
CA GLN A 398 -0.81 2.93 0.07
C GLN A 398 -2.28 2.47 0.08
N PHE A 399 -3.05 2.85 1.08
CA PHE A 399 -4.47 2.50 1.16
C PHE A 399 -5.37 3.58 0.57
N PHE A 400 -4.85 4.76 0.25
CA PHE A 400 -5.65 5.86 -0.28
C PHE A 400 -5.82 5.68 -1.79
N ASP A 401 -7.07 5.60 -2.24
CA ASP A 401 -7.42 5.56 -3.66
C ASP A 401 -7.44 6.98 -4.26
N HIS A 402 -7.74 7.99 -3.44
CA HIS A 402 -7.79 9.39 -3.88
C HIS A 402 -7.35 10.36 -2.77
N VAL A 403 -6.78 11.51 -3.16
CA VAL A 403 -6.38 12.57 -2.24
C VAL A 403 -7.05 13.87 -2.65
N ILE A 404 -7.73 14.54 -1.71
CA ILE A 404 -8.39 15.84 -1.90
C ILE A 404 -7.75 16.85 -0.95
N VAL A 405 -7.21 17.93 -1.50
CA VAL A 405 -6.68 19.05 -0.70
C VAL A 405 -7.83 19.99 -0.34
N ASN A 406 -8.19 20.05 0.95
CA ASN A 406 -9.32 20.83 1.43
C ASN A 406 -8.92 22.25 1.87
N ASP A 407 -8.76 23.13 0.88
CA ASP A 407 -8.60 24.58 1.11
C ASP A 407 -9.94 25.31 1.18
N ASN A 408 -10.87 24.96 0.28
CA ASN A 408 -12.23 25.46 0.24
C ASN A 408 -13.23 24.30 0.30
N LEU A 409 -14.19 24.40 1.22
CA LEU A 409 -15.16 23.34 1.47
C LEU A 409 -16.08 23.03 0.27
N GLN A 410 -16.46 24.04 -0.52
CA GLN A 410 -17.29 23.85 -1.71
C GLN A 410 -16.52 23.14 -2.82
N ASP A 411 -15.26 23.53 -3.03
CA ASP A 411 -14.40 22.89 -4.04
C ASP A 411 -14.05 21.46 -3.65
N ALA A 412 -13.72 21.24 -2.37
CA ALA A 412 -13.47 19.90 -1.82
C ALA A 412 -14.71 19.00 -1.92
N ARG A 413 -15.91 19.55 -1.72
CA ARG A 413 -17.17 18.83 -1.92
C ARG A 413 -17.41 18.46 -3.39
N ALA A 414 -17.13 19.36 -4.32
CA ALA A 414 -17.25 19.07 -5.75
C ALA A 414 -16.25 17.99 -6.19
N GLN A 415 -15.00 18.07 -5.70
CA GLN A 415 -13.98 17.04 -5.89
C GLN A 415 -14.39 15.70 -5.27
N LEU A 416 -15.00 15.71 -4.08
CA LEU A 416 -15.50 14.50 -3.42
C LEU A 416 -16.59 13.81 -4.24
N LEU A 417 -17.55 14.57 -4.77
CA LEU A 417 -18.56 14.03 -5.68
C LEU A 417 -17.94 13.41 -6.94
N SER A 418 -16.96 14.09 -7.55
CA SER A 418 -16.24 13.56 -8.71
C SER A 418 -15.46 12.28 -8.37
N ALA A 419 -14.79 12.23 -7.21
CA ALA A 419 -14.05 11.06 -6.76
C ALA A 419 -14.96 9.86 -6.52
N ILE A 420 -16.13 10.07 -5.92
CA ILE A 420 -17.13 9.01 -5.72
C ILE A 420 -17.67 8.53 -7.08
N GLN A 421 -17.98 9.42 -8.01
CA GLN A 421 -18.43 9.03 -9.35
C GLN A 421 -17.38 8.16 -10.05
N LYS A 422 -16.09 8.52 -9.98
CA LYS A 422 -14.99 7.71 -10.53
C LYS A 422 -14.87 6.34 -9.86
N ALA A 423 -15.08 6.28 -8.54
CA ALA A 423 -15.05 5.02 -7.80
C ALA A 423 -16.15 4.04 -8.26
N GLU A 424 -17.26 4.58 -8.73
CA GLU A 424 -18.46 3.86 -9.17
C GLU A 424 -18.46 3.52 -10.66
N GLU A 425 -17.93 4.41 -11.52
CA GLU A 425 -18.04 4.31 -12.98
C GLU A 425 -16.75 3.91 -13.70
N GLU A 426 -15.57 4.22 -13.15
CA GLU A 426 -14.28 3.96 -13.80
C GLU A 426 -13.60 2.69 -13.28
N LEU A 427 -12.62 2.19 -14.04
CA LEU A 427 -11.77 1.07 -13.62
C LEU A 427 -10.83 1.50 -12.49
N GLN A 428 -10.92 0.83 -11.34
CA GLN A 428 -10.10 1.09 -10.16
C GLN A 428 -9.22 -0.11 -9.80
N TRP A 429 -8.06 0.12 -9.19
CA TRP A 429 -7.19 -0.94 -8.70
C TRP A 429 -7.65 -1.44 -7.33
N VAL A 430 -8.13 -2.68 -7.29
CA VAL A 430 -8.56 -3.32 -6.04
C VAL A 430 -7.71 -4.57 -5.77
N PRO A 431 -7.53 -4.99 -4.51
CA PRO A 431 -6.95 -6.29 -4.20
C PRO A 431 -7.65 -7.41 -4.96
N GLU A 432 -6.88 -8.31 -5.57
CA GLU A 432 -7.42 -9.44 -6.34
C GLU A 432 -8.36 -10.30 -5.48
N ALA A 433 -8.02 -10.48 -4.20
CA ALA A 433 -8.82 -11.21 -3.21
C ALA A 433 -10.26 -10.67 -3.04
N TRP A 434 -10.55 -9.44 -3.49
CA TRP A 434 -11.91 -8.88 -3.45
C TRP A 434 -12.77 -9.31 -4.64
N VAL A 435 -12.17 -9.68 -5.77
CA VAL A 435 -12.89 -9.98 -7.01
C VAL A 435 -12.91 -11.49 -7.25
N SER A 436 -11.83 -12.19 -6.92
CA SER A 436 -11.75 -13.63 -7.12
C SER A 436 -12.87 -14.35 -6.37
N PRO A 437 -13.55 -15.32 -7.00
CA PRO A 437 -14.45 -16.22 -6.30
C PRO A 437 -13.60 -16.94 -5.26
N GLY A 438 -13.69 -16.50 -4.01
CA GLY A 438 -12.99 -17.14 -2.91
C GLY A 438 -13.23 -18.63 -3.00
N ALA A 439 -12.17 -19.43 -2.89
CA ALA A 439 -12.33 -20.83 -2.59
C ALA A 439 -13.14 -20.89 -1.29
N GLU A 440 -14.44 -21.18 -1.42
CA GLU A 440 -15.25 -21.57 -0.27
C GLU A 440 -14.54 -22.80 0.30
N SER A 441 -13.94 -22.62 1.47
CA SER A 441 -13.31 -23.66 2.29
C SER A 441 -13.75 -23.43 3.72
#